data_AF-A0AAI8CN96-F1
#
_entry.id   AF-A0AAI8CN96-F1
#
_cell.length_a   1.000
_cell.length_b   1.000
_cell.length_c   1.000
_cell.angle_alpha   90.00
_cell.angle_beta   90.00
_cell.angle_gamma   90.00
#
_symmetry.space_group_name_H-M   'P 1'
#
loop_
_entity.id
_entity.type
_entity.pdbx_description
1 polymer ?
#
loop_
_entity_poly.entity_id
_entity_poly.type
_entity_poly.pdbx_seq_one_letter_code
_entity_poly.pdbx_strand_id
1 'polypeptide(L)'
;MDNVDIKEKIMSALKEKVSRQQWEHWFIDFYVKRVEGTHVVFEVGNLFLKGYIEKKFDKVIKKAIAEAVSQGATYEIVYAQIVNPENFEDEVPENVALVRKKPVLITPLNPKYRFDNFVVDEFNQFAYNLLLEAAKKPGTYNPIFIYSEAGMGKTHLVQAYGNYLLSQNPDLRFAYLTSESFMNELITKLKSGNMEEFRERYRKKIDVLVIDDIQFLAGKKGVQIELFHTFNTLYEAGKQIIVCSDRSPKELKDFQDRVISRFQMGVVAQIKTPSQEAMYKIAKKVVDDEKADIDDGILRYVAAHIRGSIRILKGAVIKLIAYKSMYGELNISIVKSILRDVLTEDTSTSSEGDIVDVIAKTFKTTKDDILSGSRDRNTSLARQVCMYFMVKKYGLSTRKVGEIFNKTHPSVINSVKSIEKKLENEKDFALLLRSIEKELQKSVGKAYS
;
A
#
# COMPACT_ATOMS: atom_id res chain seq x y z
N MET A 1 0.78 35.38 37.83
CA MET A 1 1.40 34.36 36.96
C MET A 1 0.93 34.65 35.55
N ASP A 2 1.84 34.76 34.60
CA ASP A 2 1.46 34.93 33.20
C ASP A 2 0.82 33.65 32.67
N ASN A 3 -0.08 33.78 31.70
CA ASN A 3 -0.80 32.65 31.11
C ASN A 3 0.13 31.59 30.50
N VAL A 4 1.37 31.95 30.14
CA VAL A 4 2.38 31.01 29.62
C VAL A 4 2.89 30.09 30.73
N ASP A 5 3.18 30.64 31.91
CA ASP A 5 3.69 29.91 33.08
C ASP A 5 2.64 28.91 33.64
N ILE A 6 1.36 29.30 33.60
CA ILE A 6 0.25 28.43 34.01
C ILE A 6 0.11 27.22 33.07
N LYS A 7 0.27 27.42 31.75
CA LYS A 7 0.17 26.33 30.76
C LYS A 7 1.25 25.28 30.97
N GLU A 8 2.50 25.70 31.12
CA GLU A 8 3.64 24.79 31.33
C GLU A 8 3.49 24.02 32.64
N LYS A 9 3.01 24.67 33.70
CA LYS A 9 2.75 24.03 34.99
C LYS A 9 1.66 22.95 34.90
N ILE A 10 0.55 23.20 34.21
CA ILE A 10 -0.51 22.21 33.98
C ILE A 10 0.01 21.01 33.20
N MET A 11 0.77 21.26 32.12
CA MET A 11 1.32 20.19 31.27
C MET A 11 2.35 19.34 32.00
N SER A 12 3.18 19.96 32.85
CA SER A 12 4.17 19.25 33.67
C SER A 12 3.48 18.39 34.73
N ALA A 13 2.50 18.94 35.44
CA ALA A 13 1.70 18.20 36.43
C ALA A 13 0.93 17.02 35.80
N LEU A 14 0.45 17.15 34.56
CA LEU A 14 -0.18 16.04 33.84
C LEU A 14 0.83 14.93 33.52
N LYS A 15 2.04 15.28 33.09
CA LYS A 15 3.08 14.34 32.70
C LYS A 15 3.59 13.51 33.86
N GLU A 16 3.65 14.09 35.06
CA GLU A 16 4.04 13.38 36.28
C GLU A 16 2.96 12.41 36.79
N LYS A 17 1.68 12.69 36.50
CA LYS A 17 0.55 11.91 37.02
C LYS A 17 0.11 10.75 36.12
N VAL A 18 0.72 10.57 34.95
CA VAL A 18 0.46 9.44 34.05
C VAL A 18 1.73 8.68 33.74
N SER A 19 1.62 7.40 33.40
CA SER A 19 2.80 6.62 33.00
C SER A 19 3.35 7.09 31.66
N ARG A 20 4.64 6.85 31.39
CA ARG A 20 5.27 7.15 30.09
C ARG A 20 4.49 6.57 28.92
N GLN A 21 4.02 5.32 29.05
CA GLN A 21 3.21 4.67 28.03
C GLN A 21 1.85 5.38 27.84
N GLN A 22 1.19 5.81 28.93
CA GLN A 22 -0.06 6.57 28.83
C GLN A 22 0.15 7.94 28.18
N TRP A 23 1.27 8.61 28.48
CA TRP A 23 1.64 9.88 27.85
C TRP A 23 1.80 9.72 26.33
N GLU A 24 2.63 8.77 25.90
CA GLU A 24 2.91 8.51 24.49
C GLU A 24 1.66 8.08 23.70
N HIS A 25 0.73 7.36 24.32
CA HIS A 25 -0.47 6.86 23.62
C HIS A 25 -1.66 7.83 23.62
N TRP A 26 -1.81 8.67 24.65
CA TRP A 26 -3.01 9.47 24.85
C TRP A 26 -2.77 10.99 24.88
N PHE A 27 -1.58 11.43 25.27
CA PHE A 27 -1.30 12.86 25.53
C PHE A 27 -0.24 13.46 24.60
N ILE A 28 0.26 12.70 23.62
CA ILE A 28 1.35 13.15 22.74
C ILE A 28 1.02 14.41 21.94
N ASP A 29 -0.24 14.55 21.50
CA ASP A 29 -0.77 15.71 20.79
C ASP A 29 -1.82 16.47 21.64
N PHE A 30 -1.63 16.50 22.96
CA PHE A 30 -2.52 17.16 23.92
C PHE A 30 -1.80 18.35 24.57
N TYR A 31 -2.37 19.55 24.49
CA TYR A 31 -1.77 20.75 25.08
C TYR A 31 -2.82 21.78 25.52
N VAL A 32 -2.43 22.72 26.38
CA VAL A 32 -3.32 23.80 26.81
C VAL A 32 -3.40 24.88 25.74
N LYS A 33 -4.56 24.99 25.08
CA LYS A 33 -4.83 26.01 24.05
C LYS A 33 -4.87 27.41 24.66
N ARG A 34 -5.70 27.59 25.68
CA ARG A 34 -5.86 28.87 26.39
C ARG A 34 -6.39 28.64 27.80
N VAL A 35 -6.12 29.63 28.67
CA VAL A 35 -6.58 29.66 30.06
C VAL A 35 -7.34 30.97 30.22
N GLU A 36 -8.62 30.87 30.62
CA GLU A 36 -9.52 32.01 30.81
C GLU A 36 -10.02 31.99 32.25
N GLY A 37 -9.30 32.68 33.14
CA GLY A 37 -9.61 32.69 34.58
C GLY A 37 -9.56 31.29 35.19
N THR A 38 -10.73 30.72 35.51
CA THR A 38 -10.87 29.37 36.07
C THR A 38 -11.27 28.31 35.03
N HIS A 39 -11.33 28.67 33.74
CA HIS A 39 -11.66 27.76 32.66
C HIS A 39 -10.42 27.44 31.80
N VAL A 40 -10.09 26.16 31.66
CA VAL A 40 -8.93 25.70 30.88
C VAL A 40 -9.39 24.97 29.63
N VAL A 41 -8.94 25.45 28.47
CA VAL A 41 -9.26 24.85 27.18
C VAL A 41 -8.04 24.05 26.70
N PHE A 42 -8.19 22.73 26.63
CA PHE A 42 -7.18 21.85 26.06
C PHE A 42 -7.47 21.60 24.59
N GLU A 43 -6.42 21.40 23.80
CA GLU A 43 -6.53 21.00 22.41
C GLU A 43 -5.95 19.60 22.21
N VAL A 44 -6.65 18.79 21.42
CA VAL A 44 -6.20 17.46 21.02
C VAL A 44 -6.19 17.33 19.50
N GLY A 45 -5.09 16.80 18.95
CA GLY A 45 -4.92 16.58 17.51
C GLY A 45 -5.78 15.46 16.91
N ASN A 46 -6.49 14.70 17.74
CA ASN A 46 -7.31 13.56 17.32
C ASN A 46 -8.66 13.51 18.07
N LEU A 47 -9.77 13.68 17.34
CA LEU A 47 -11.12 13.68 17.87
C LEU A 47 -11.53 12.36 18.55
N PHE A 48 -10.94 11.23 18.16
CA PHE A 48 -11.20 9.92 18.79
C PHE A 48 -10.57 9.79 20.17
N LEU A 49 -9.48 10.53 20.44
CA LEU A 49 -8.86 10.56 21.76
C LEU A 49 -9.65 11.43 22.73
N LYS A 50 -10.33 12.49 22.26
CA LYS A 50 -11.11 13.42 23.08
C LYS A 50 -12.04 12.68 24.06
N GLY A 51 -12.99 11.90 23.56
CA GLY A 51 -13.99 11.23 24.39
C GLY A 51 -13.39 10.18 25.34
N TYR A 52 -12.28 9.56 24.95
CA TYR A 52 -11.57 8.60 25.81
C TYR A 52 -10.78 9.31 26.92
N ILE A 53 -10.10 10.41 26.60
CA ILE A 53 -9.36 11.25 27.55
C ILE A 53 -10.33 11.86 28.57
N GLU A 54 -11.43 12.45 28.08
CA GLU A 54 -12.49 13.02 28.92
C GLU A 54 -13.08 11.98 29.87
N LYS A 55 -13.27 10.73 29.43
CA LYS A 55 -13.88 9.70 30.29
C LYS A 55 -12.90 9.05 31.26
N LYS A 56 -11.68 8.73 30.79
CA LYS A 56 -10.72 7.92 31.55
C LYS A 56 -9.80 8.76 32.44
N PHE A 57 -9.46 9.97 32.01
CA PHE A 57 -8.45 10.80 32.67
C PHE A 57 -9.02 12.07 33.31
N ASP A 58 -10.36 12.25 33.36
CA ASP A 58 -11.03 13.40 34.01
C ASP A 58 -10.45 13.74 35.38
N LYS A 59 -10.33 12.73 36.25
CA LYS A 59 -9.82 12.92 37.62
C LYS A 59 -8.36 13.37 37.64
N VAL A 60 -7.56 12.94 36.68
CA VAL A 60 -6.14 13.29 36.56
C VAL A 60 -6.02 14.73 36.04
N ILE A 61 -6.81 15.08 35.03
CA ILE A 61 -6.88 16.43 34.45
C ILE A 61 -7.32 17.46 35.48
N LYS A 62 -8.41 17.20 36.21
CA LYS A 62 -8.89 18.11 37.27
C LYS A 62 -7.86 18.33 38.37
N LYS A 63 -7.13 17.28 38.77
CA LYS A 63 -6.07 17.39 39.78
C LYS A 63 -4.88 18.22 39.28
N ALA A 64 -4.45 18.01 38.04
CA ALA A 64 -3.36 18.79 37.46
C ALA A 64 -3.72 20.28 37.29
N ILE A 65 -4.97 20.58 36.93
CA ILE A 65 -5.46 21.97 36.85
C ILE A 65 -5.51 22.60 38.24
N ALA A 66 -5.98 21.88 39.27
CA ALA A 66 -6.08 22.39 40.63
C ALA A 66 -4.72 22.74 41.29
N GLU A 67 -3.62 22.18 40.78
CA GLU A 67 -2.25 22.50 41.23
C GLU A 67 -1.70 23.80 40.59
N ALA A 68 -2.33 24.25 39.50
CA ALA A 68 -1.94 25.44 38.75
C ALA A 68 -2.96 26.59 38.82
N VAL A 69 -4.24 26.28 39.10
CA VAL A 69 -5.37 27.21 39.11
C VAL A 69 -6.21 26.96 40.38
N SER A 70 -6.78 28.03 40.96
CA SER A 70 -7.58 28.01 42.19
C SER A 70 -8.73 26.98 42.18
N GLN A 71 -9.16 26.52 43.36
CA GLN A 71 -10.21 25.51 43.53
C GLN A 71 -11.51 25.90 42.80
N GLY A 72 -12.07 24.94 42.04
CA GLY A 72 -13.30 25.13 41.25
C GLY A 72 -13.09 25.26 39.73
N ALA A 73 -11.87 25.07 39.24
CA ALA A 73 -11.57 25.17 37.82
C ALA A 73 -12.30 24.12 36.96
N THR A 74 -12.80 24.56 35.80
CA THR A 74 -13.47 23.72 34.80
C THR A 74 -12.59 23.58 33.57
N TYR A 75 -12.83 22.55 32.77
CA TYR A 75 -12.09 22.38 31.52
C TYR A 75 -12.98 21.88 30.40
N GLU A 76 -12.57 22.20 29.18
CA GLU A 76 -13.07 21.59 27.96
C GLU A 76 -11.91 21.09 27.10
N ILE A 77 -12.13 20.03 26.33
CA ILE A 77 -11.18 19.56 25.32
C ILE A 77 -11.75 19.90 23.95
N VAL A 78 -11.05 20.72 23.18
CA VAL A 78 -11.40 21.06 21.81
C VAL A 78 -10.49 20.32 20.84
N TYR A 79 -11.01 20.08 19.64
CA TYR A 79 -10.23 19.48 18.57
C TYR A 79 -9.57 20.59 17.74
N ALA A 80 -8.28 20.43 17.43
CA ALA A 80 -7.56 21.37 16.57
C ALA A 80 -8.20 21.37 15.17
N GLN A 81 -8.95 22.41 14.83
CA GLN A 81 -9.33 22.65 13.45
C GLN A 81 -8.09 23.23 12.74
N ILE A 82 -7.63 22.57 11.67
CA ILE A 82 -6.58 23.11 10.81
C ILE A 82 -7.14 24.40 10.18
N VAL A 83 -6.73 25.54 10.72
CA VAL A 83 -6.80 26.81 10.00
C VAL A 83 -5.49 26.89 9.23
N ASN A 84 -5.56 26.79 7.91
CA ASN A 84 -4.42 27.16 7.05
C ASN A 84 -4.16 28.65 7.25
N PRO A 85 -2.94 29.07 7.64
CA PRO A 85 -2.54 30.46 7.55
C PRO A 85 -2.00 30.70 6.14
N GLU A 86 -2.65 31.57 5.36
CA GLU A 86 -2.03 32.54 4.42
C GLU A 86 -3.10 33.18 3.50
N ASN A 87 -3.30 34.49 3.72
CA ASN A 87 -3.80 35.59 2.87
C ASN A 87 -5.30 35.56 2.45
N PHE A 88 -6.09 36.64 2.52
CA PHE A 88 -5.84 38.07 2.35
C PHE A 88 -6.76 38.93 3.25
N GLU A 89 -6.23 40.06 3.70
CA GLU A 89 -7.00 41.27 4.00
C GLU A 89 -7.72 41.74 2.72
N ASP A 90 -9.03 41.94 2.79
CA ASP A 90 -9.74 43.04 2.10
C ASP A 90 -11.18 43.11 2.63
N GLU A 91 -11.64 44.33 2.87
CA GLU A 91 -12.86 44.67 3.60
C GLU A 91 -14.17 44.48 2.79
N VAL A 92 -15.25 44.14 3.53
CA VAL A 92 -16.70 44.43 3.34
C VAL A 92 -17.58 43.51 2.43
N PRO A 93 -18.89 43.22 2.72
CA PRO A 93 -19.72 43.47 3.92
C PRO A 93 -20.30 42.23 4.64
N GLU A 94 -20.83 42.49 5.83
CA GLU A 94 -21.64 41.60 6.67
C GLU A 94 -22.85 40.93 5.96
N ASN A 95 -23.21 39.75 6.48
CA ASN A 95 -24.41 38.94 6.22
C ASN A 95 -24.46 38.13 4.91
N VAL A 96 -23.88 36.92 4.94
CA VAL A 96 -24.62 35.63 4.98
C VAL A 96 -23.69 34.56 5.57
N ALA A 97 -23.95 34.07 6.79
CA ALA A 97 -23.25 32.93 7.35
C ALA A 97 -23.66 31.63 6.62
N LEU A 98 -22.98 31.30 5.52
CA LEU A 98 -22.98 29.94 4.98
C LEU A 98 -22.19 29.05 5.95
N VAL A 99 -22.91 28.37 6.85
CA VAL A 99 -22.36 27.29 7.67
C VAL A 99 -21.75 26.24 6.73
N ARG A 100 -20.42 26.24 6.58
CA ARG A 100 -19.70 25.17 5.87
C ARG A 100 -19.92 23.87 6.67
N LYS A 101 -20.91 23.07 6.26
CA LYS A 101 -21.19 21.76 6.85
C LYS A 101 -19.95 20.87 6.71
N LYS A 102 -19.48 20.32 7.83
CA LYS A 102 -18.41 19.32 7.82
C LYS A 102 -18.97 17.95 7.41
N PRO A 103 -18.27 17.18 6.57
CA PRO A 103 -18.72 15.86 6.18
C PRO A 103 -18.83 14.90 7.35
N VAL A 104 -19.91 14.12 7.36
CA VAL A 104 -20.10 13.03 8.32
C VAL A 104 -19.24 11.85 7.83
N LEU A 105 -17.97 11.89 8.23
CA LEU A 105 -17.01 10.81 8.02
C LEU A 105 -17.28 9.68 9.01
N ILE A 106 -17.61 8.50 8.52
CA ILE A 106 -17.72 7.30 9.36
C ILE A 106 -16.33 6.74 9.71
N THR A 107 -15.35 6.98 8.83
CA THR A 107 -13.94 6.62 9.00
C THR A 107 -13.06 7.74 8.45
N PRO A 108 -11.98 8.15 9.13
CA PRO A 108 -11.07 9.17 8.62
C PRO A 108 -10.37 8.69 7.35
N LEU A 109 -10.24 9.59 6.37
CA LEU A 109 -9.44 9.37 5.17
C LEU A 109 -8.06 9.98 5.36
N ASN A 110 -7.05 9.37 4.76
CA ASN A 110 -5.71 9.95 4.75
C ASN A 110 -5.70 11.16 3.80
N PRO A 111 -5.47 12.39 4.29
CA PRO A 111 -5.46 13.59 3.44
C PRO A 111 -4.33 13.58 2.42
N LYS A 112 -3.28 12.75 2.63
CA LYS A 112 -2.20 12.53 1.67
C LYS A 112 -2.60 11.65 0.49
N TYR A 113 -3.77 11.01 0.47
CA TYR A 113 -4.18 10.21 -0.68
C TYR A 113 -5.17 11.01 -1.53
N ARG A 114 -4.67 11.69 -2.56
CA ARG A 114 -5.46 12.53 -3.47
C ARG A 114 -5.24 12.07 -4.91
N PHE A 115 -6.11 12.48 -5.83
CA PHE A 115 -5.87 12.20 -7.24
C PHE A 115 -4.66 12.97 -7.76
N ASP A 116 -4.44 14.19 -7.27
CA ASP A 116 -3.35 15.10 -7.67
C ASP A 116 -1.94 14.54 -7.41
N ASN A 117 -1.80 13.60 -6.46
CA ASN A 117 -0.52 12.95 -6.16
C ASN A 117 -0.50 11.46 -6.51
N PHE A 118 -1.45 11.02 -7.33
CA PHE A 118 -1.44 9.69 -7.91
C PHE A 118 -0.86 9.75 -9.33
N VAL A 119 0.24 9.05 -9.57
CA VAL A 119 0.86 8.99 -10.90
C VAL A 119 0.01 8.10 -11.81
N VAL A 120 -0.56 8.70 -12.86
CA VAL A 120 -1.39 8.00 -13.85
C VAL A 120 -0.53 7.57 -15.02
N ASP A 121 -0.63 6.29 -15.39
CA ASP A 121 0.03 5.70 -16.55
C ASP A 121 -0.80 4.48 -17.04
N GLU A 122 -0.41 3.83 -18.14
CA GLU A 122 -1.21 2.80 -18.83
C GLU A 122 -1.68 1.67 -17.89
N PHE A 123 -0.85 1.30 -16.91
CA PHE A 123 -1.12 0.20 -15.98
C PHE A 123 -2.28 0.47 -15.00
N ASN A 124 -2.63 1.74 -14.76
CA ASN A 124 -3.63 2.14 -13.76
C ASN A 124 -4.68 3.13 -14.30
N GLN A 125 -4.52 3.62 -15.52
CA GLN A 125 -5.34 4.68 -16.10
C GLN A 125 -6.84 4.36 -16.10
N PHE A 126 -7.22 3.12 -16.41
CA PHE A 126 -8.63 2.71 -16.41
C PHE A 126 -9.26 2.80 -15.01
N ALA A 127 -8.59 2.27 -13.98
CA ALA A 127 -9.07 2.32 -12.60
C ALA A 127 -9.14 3.77 -12.09
N TYR A 128 -8.15 4.60 -12.44
CA TYR A 128 -8.13 6.03 -12.08
C TYR A 128 -9.31 6.77 -12.70
N ASN A 129 -9.50 6.67 -14.02
CA ASN A 129 -10.58 7.36 -14.72
C ASN A 129 -11.96 6.88 -14.24
N LEU A 130 -12.12 5.57 -14.01
CA LEU A 130 -13.36 5.00 -13.48
C LEU A 130 -13.74 5.62 -12.14
N LEU A 131 -12.78 5.73 -11.21
CA LEU A 131 -13.04 6.33 -9.90
C LEU A 131 -13.25 7.85 -9.99
N LEU A 132 -12.52 8.56 -10.85
CA LEU A 132 -12.74 9.98 -11.06
C LEU A 132 -14.16 10.26 -11.58
N GLU A 133 -14.63 9.49 -12.56
CA GLU A 133 -16.01 9.60 -13.08
C GLU A 133 -17.05 9.19 -12.05
N ALA A 134 -16.82 8.08 -11.32
CA ALA A 134 -17.72 7.66 -10.25
C ALA A 134 -17.77 8.67 -9.09
N ALA A 135 -16.78 9.54 -8.93
CA ALA A 135 -16.77 10.56 -7.89
C ALA A 135 -17.59 11.80 -8.30
N LYS A 136 -17.68 12.08 -9.61
CA LYS A 136 -18.57 13.12 -10.15
C LYS A 136 -20.03 12.73 -10.03
N LYS A 137 -20.34 11.44 -10.26
CA LYS A 137 -21.72 10.91 -10.17
C LYS A 137 -21.77 9.54 -9.49
N PRO A 138 -21.72 9.50 -8.13
CA PRO A 138 -21.78 8.26 -7.36
C PRO A 138 -23.03 7.43 -7.68
N GLY A 139 -22.87 6.11 -7.74
CA GLY A 139 -23.93 5.15 -8.05
C GLY A 139 -24.07 4.81 -9.54
N THR A 140 -23.44 5.57 -10.44
CA THR A 140 -23.52 5.31 -11.89
C THR A 140 -22.87 3.99 -12.30
N TYR A 141 -21.67 3.72 -11.76
CA TYR A 141 -20.97 2.46 -11.94
C TYR A 141 -21.01 1.73 -10.59
N ASN A 142 -21.85 0.70 -10.46
CA ASN A 142 -22.08 0.05 -9.18
C ASN A 142 -22.24 -1.47 -9.33
N PRO A 143 -21.55 -2.30 -8.51
CA PRO A 143 -20.37 -1.95 -7.74
C PRO A 143 -19.16 -1.65 -8.64
N ILE A 144 -18.13 -1.02 -8.07
CA ILE A 144 -16.79 -0.98 -8.66
C ILE A 144 -15.91 -1.97 -7.90
N PHE A 145 -15.29 -2.91 -8.61
CA PHE A 145 -14.34 -3.86 -8.05
C PHE A 145 -12.94 -3.58 -8.58
N ILE A 146 -12.01 -3.18 -7.71
CA ILE A 146 -10.62 -2.88 -8.07
C ILE A 146 -9.73 -3.99 -7.56
N TYR A 147 -8.89 -4.55 -8.44
CA TYR A 147 -7.93 -5.56 -8.01
C TYR A 147 -6.56 -5.41 -8.63
N SER A 148 -5.56 -5.88 -7.90
CA SER A 148 -4.15 -5.83 -8.27
C SER A 148 -3.35 -6.64 -7.26
N GLU A 149 -2.11 -6.97 -7.56
CA GLU A 149 -1.18 -7.44 -6.53
C GLU A 149 -1.04 -6.41 -5.37
N ALA A 150 -0.53 -6.89 -4.23
CA ALA A 150 -0.32 -6.04 -3.07
C ALA A 150 0.63 -4.87 -3.39
N GLY A 151 0.31 -3.69 -2.86
CA GLY A 151 1.21 -2.53 -2.98
C GLY A 151 1.18 -1.80 -4.34
N MET A 152 0.16 -2.00 -5.19
CA MET A 152 0.03 -1.29 -6.48
C MET A 152 -0.84 -0.02 -6.44
N GLY A 153 -1.25 0.44 -5.25
CA GLY A 153 -1.95 1.73 -5.09
C GLY A 153 -3.48 1.68 -4.96
N LYS A 154 -4.10 0.50 -4.81
CA LYS A 154 -5.56 0.37 -4.58
C LYS A 154 -6.07 1.28 -3.46
N THR A 155 -5.47 1.17 -2.27
CA THR A 155 -5.82 1.97 -1.09
C THR A 155 -5.66 3.47 -1.31
N HIS A 156 -4.59 3.90 -2.00
CA HIS A 156 -4.40 5.31 -2.36
C HIS A 156 -5.57 5.75 -3.24
N LEU A 157 -5.89 4.99 -4.29
CA LEU A 157 -6.88 5.37 -5.28
C LEU A 157 -8.30 5.48 -4.69
N VAL A 158 -8.72 4.53 -3.84
CA VAL A 158 -10.05 4.61 -3.20
C VAL A 158 -10.16 5.67 -2.11
N GLN A 159 -9.06 6.00 -1.43
CA GLN A 159 -9.06 7.13 -0.50
C GLN A 159 -9.00 8.47 -1.25
N ALA A 160 -8.30 8.54 -2.38
CA ALA A 160 -8.33 9.68 -3.30
C ALA A 160 -9.73 9.95 -3.84
N TYR A 161 -10.45 8.88 -4.22
CA TYR A 161 -11.87 8.93 -4.54
C TYR A 161 -12.68 9.58 -3.42
N GLY A 162 -12.52 9.10 -2.17
CA GLY A 162 -13.26 9.65 -1.02
C GLY A 162 -12.91 11.11 -0.72
N ASN A 163 -11.63 11.46 -0.72
CA ASN A 163 -11.17 12.84 -0.48
C ASN A 163 -11.71 13.80 -1.55
N TYR A 164 -11.64 13.41 -2.83
CA TYR A 164 -12.20 14.21 -3.91
C TYR A 164 -13.72 14.32 -3.76
N LEU A 165 -14.43 13.22 -3.56
CA LEU A 165 -15.88 13.20 -3.43
C LEU A 165 -16.39 14.12 -2.31
N LEU A 166 -15.77 14.07 -1.14
CA LEU A 166 -16.15 14.87 0.02
C LEU A 166 -15.74 16.34 -0.12
N SER A 167 -14.72 16.65 -0.93
CA SER A 167 -14.40 18.04 -1.28
C SER A 167 -15.48 18.68 -2.15
N GLN A 168 -16.13 17.89 -3.02
CA GLN A 168 -17.19 18.36 -3.92
C GLN A 168 -18.56 18.31 -3.25
N ASN A 169 -18.82 17.28 -2.43
CA ASN A 169 -20.09 17.06 -1.76
C ASN A 169 -19.88 16.80 -0.26
N PRO A 170 -19.71 17.85 0.56
CA PRO A 170 -19.49 17.70 2.00
C PRO A 170 -20.65 17.00 2.72
N ASP A 171 -21.87 17.03 2.20
CA ASP A 171 -23.03 16.41 2.86
C ASP A 171 -23.12 14.88 2.66
N LEU A 172 -22.27 14.28 1.82
CA LEU A 172 -22.28 12.84 1.59
C LEU A 172 -21.71 12.06 2.78
N ARG A 173 -22.38 10.94 3.11
CA ARG A 173 -21.95 10.05 4.18
C ARG A 173 -21.08 8.94 3.60
N PHE A 174 -19.78 9.06 3.82
CA PHE A 174 -18.76 8.17 3.27
C PHE A 174 -18.24 7.20 4.34
N ALA A 175 -18.26 5.90 4.03
CA ALA A 175 -17.65 4.85 4.85
C ALA A 175 -16.51 4.17 4.10
N TYR A 176 -15.31 4.23 4.68
CA TYR A 176 -14.15 3.45 4.25
C TYR A 176 -13.78 2.45 5.35
N LEU A 177 -13.68 1.17 5.01
CA LEU A 177 -13.38 0.12 5.97
C LEU A 177 -12.40 -0.86 5.35
N THR A 178 -11.47 -1.37 6.16
CA THR A 178 -10.82 -2.64 5.81
C THR A 178 -11.79 -3.77 6.11
N SER A 179 -11.65 -4.88 5.39
CA SER A 179 -12.43 -6.09 5.66
C SER A 179 -12.26 -6.62 7.08
N GLU A 180 -11.06 -6.45 7.64
CA GLU A 180 -10.77 -6.75 9.05
C GLU A 180 -11.56 -5.84 10.00
N SER A 181 -11.59 -4.53 9.75
CA SER A 181 -12.38 -3.60 10.56
C SER A 181 -13.87 -3.93 10.51
N PHE A 182 -14.40 -4.26 9.33
CA PHE A 182 -15.79 -4.69 9.15
C PHE A 182 -16.09 -5.96 9.96
N MET A 183 -15.20 -6.96 9.89
CA MET A 183 -15.31 -8.20 10.65
C MET A 183 -15.27 -7.95 12.16
N ASN A 184 -14.29 -7.19 12.65
CA ASN A 184 -14.10 -6.93 14.07
C ASN A 184 -15.29 -6.15 14.66
N GLU A 185 -15.81 -5.17 13.93
CA GLU A 185 -16.99 -4.43 14.35
C GLU A 185 -18.23 -5.32 14.37
N LEU A 186 -18.44 -6.15 13.34
CA LEU A 186 -19.53 -7.12 13.30
C LEU A 186 -19.49 -8.08 14.50
N ILE A 187 -18.32 -8.67 14.79
CA ILE A 187 -18.16 -9.59 15.93
C ILE A 187 -18.45 -8.87 17.24
N THR A 188 -18.00 -7.62 17.39
CA THR A 188 -18.23 -6.83 18.60
C THR A 188 -19.72 -6.56 18.81
N LYS A 189 -20.44 -6.16 17.75
CA LYS A 189 -21.88 -5.86 17.80
C LYS A 189 -22.74 -7.11 17.97
N LEU A 190 -22.31 -8.26 17.42
CA LEU A 190 -22.93 -9.55 17.71
C LEU A 190 -22.82 -9.92 19.18
N LYS A 191 -21.62 -9.77 19.78
CA LYS A 191 -21.40 -10.07 21.20
C LYS A 191 -22.19 -9.16 22.13
N SER A 192 -22.34 -7.88 21.76
CA SER A 192 -23.06 -6.90 22.57
C SER A 192 -24.57 -6.87 22.32
N GLY A 193 -25.10 -7.67 21.39
CA GLY A 193 -26.52 -7.66 21.00
C GLY A 193 -26.97 -6.45 20.19
N ASN A 194 -26.07 -5.57 19.76
CA ASN A 194 -26.39 -4.28 19.11
C ASN A 194 -26.27 -4.34 17.58
N MET A 195 -26.79 -5.40 16.97
CA MET A 195 -26.72 -5.59 15.52
C MET A 195 -27.49 -4.53 14.72
N GLU A 196 -28.52 -3.93 15.31
CA GLU A 196 -29.28 -2.86 14.65
C GLU A 196 -28.42 -1.62 14.41
N GLU A 197 -27.58 -1.24 15.38
CA GLU A 197 -26.65 -0.11 15.27
C GLU A 197 -25.64 -0.33 14.13
N PHE A 198 -25.12 -1.56 14.00
CA PHE A 198 -24.24 -1.95 12.89
C PHE A 198 -24.92 -1.73 11.53
N ARG A 199 -26.16 -2.23 11.39
CA ARG A 199 -26.93 -2.11 10.15
C ARG A 199 -27.33 -0.67 9.87
N GLU A 200 -27.68 0.10 10.89
CA GLU A 200 -27.97 1.52 10.74
C GLU A 200 -26.74 2.27 10.22
N ARG A 201 -25.57 2.04 10.83
CA ARG A 201 -24.31 2.67 10.46
C ARG A 201 -23.89 2.34 9.02
N TYR A 202 -24.01 1.08 8.59
CA TYR A 202 -23.48 0.64 7.29
C TYR A 202 -24.52 0.43 6.18
N ARG A 203 -25.80 0.67 6.45
CA ARG A 203 -26.87 0.57 5.42
C ARG A 203 -27.68 1.85 5.31
N LYS A 204 -28.20 2.37 6.43
CA LYS A 204 -29.10 3.54 6.43
C LYS A 204 -28.33 4.87 6.39
N LYS A 205 -27.19 4.92 7.08
CA LYS A 205 -26.41 6.14 7.31
C LYS A 205 -25.27 6.35 6.33
N ILE A 206 -25.26 5.67 5.18
CA ILE A 206 -24.21 5.86 4.16
C ILE A 206 -24.76 6.05 2.76
N ASP A 207 -24.01 6.83 2.00
CA ASP A 207 -24.24 7.06 0.58
C ASP A 207 -23.18 6.37 -0.27
N VAL A 208 -22.00 6.12 0.32
CA VAL A 208 -20.88 5.40 -0.29
C VAL A 208 -20.26 4.43 0.71
N LEU A 209 -20.05 3.19 0.27
CA LEU A 209 -19.30 2.17 0.98
C LEU A 209 -18.05 1.77 0.19
N VAL A 210 -16.89 1.88 0.82
CA VAL A 210 -15.63 1.31 0.35
C VAL A 210 -15.19 0.22 1.31
N ILE A 211 -14.93 -0.98 0.76
CA ILE A 211 -14.32 -2.09 1.50
C ILE A 211 -12.96 -2.41 0.88
N ASP A 212 -11.90 -2.19 1.65
CA ASP A 212 -10.54 -2.52 1.26
C ASP A 212 -10.15 -3.95 1.70
N ASP A 213 -9.22 -4.54 0.97
CA ASP A 213 -8.65 -5.88 1.18
C ASP A 213 -9.70 -6.99 1.42
N ILE A 214 -10.67 -7.15 0.51
CA ILE A 214 -11.76 -8.12 0.60
C ILE A 214 -11.29 -9.56 0.82
N GLN A 215 -10.12 -9.92 0.32
CA GLN A 215 -9.52 -11.25 0.46
C GLN A 215 -9.43 -11.75 1.91
N PHE A 216 -9.39 -10.85 2.91
CA PHE A 216 -9.37 -11.25 4.33
C PHE A 216 -10.67 -11.88 4.82
N LEU A 217 -11.77 -11.77 4.07
CA LEU A 217 -13.02 -12.46 4.39
C LEU A 217 -13.06 -13.91 3.88
N ALA A 218 -12.01 -14.41 3.22
CA ALA A 218 -11.94 -15.81 2.78
C ALA A 218 -12.16 -16.77 3.96
N GLY A 219 -13.07 -17.74 3.78
CA GLY A 219 -13.47 -18.71 4.80
C GLY A 219 -14.33 -18.13 5.95
N LYS A 220 -14.52 -16.80 6.04
CA LYS A 220 -15.32 -16.15 7.09
C LYS A 220 -16.81 -16.12 6.73
N LYS A 221 -17.44 -17.30 6.60
CA LYS A 221 -18.81 -17.47 6.09
C LYS A 221 -19.83 -16.51 6.74
N GLY A 222 -19.85 -16.39 8.07
CA GLY A 222 -20.77 -15.50 8.77
C GLY A 222 -20.62 -14.02 8.38
N VAL A 223 -19.38 -13.55 8.25
CA VAL A 223 -19.10 -12.16 7.83
C VAL A 223 -19.49 -11.93 6.38
N GLN A 224 -19.24 -12.91 5.51
CA GLN A 224 -19.65 -12.85 4.10
C GLN A 224 -21.18 -12.78 3.94
N ILE A 225 -21.95 -13.46 4.81
CA ILE A 225 -23.42 -13.37 4.81
C ILE A 225 -23.88 -11.95 5.15
N GLU A 226 -23.35 -11.36 6.22
CA GLU A 226 -23.74 -10.00 6.62
C GLU A 226 -23.29 -8.96 5.58
N LEU A 227 -22.12 -9.16 4.97
CA LEU A 227 -21.66 -8.36 3.85
C LEU A 227 -22.62 -8.47 2.66
N PHE A 228 -23.06 -9.68 2.31
CA PHE A 228 -24.01 -9.89 1.22
C PHE A 228 -25.32 -9.10 1.43
N HIS A 229 -25.87 -9.10 2.64
CA HIS A 229 -27.08 -8.35 2.94
C HIS A 229 -26.85 -6.83 2.94
N THR A 230 -25.71 -6.38 3.47
CA THR A 230 -25.30 -4.97 3.44
C THR A 230 -25.14 -4.48 2.00
N PHE A 231 -24.44 -5.25 1.16
CA PHE A 231 -24.27 -5.00 -0.26
C PHE A 231 -25.61 -4.84 -0.97
N ASN A 232 -26.53 -5.81 -0.78
CA ASN A 232 -27.87 -5.77 -1.38
C ASN A 232 -28.62 -4.48 -1.05
N THR A 233 -28.69 -4.17 0.25
CA THR A 233 -29.45 -3.02 0.75
C THR A 233 -28.94 -1.73 0.13
N LEU A 234 -27.62 -1.57 0.02
CA LEU A 234 -26.98 -0.38 -0.56
C LEU A 234 -27.17 -0.32 -2.07
N TYR A 235 -27.01 -1.46 -2.75
CA TYR A 235 -27.16 -1.56 -4.18
C TYR A 235 -28.59 -1.20 -4.64
N GLU A 236 -29.60 -1.77 -3.98
CA GLU A 236 -31.02 -1.49 -4.24
C GLU A 236 -31.39 -0.03 -3.95
N ALA A 237 -30.73 0.59 -2.97
CA ALA A 237 -30.89 2.01 -2.64
C ALA A 237 -30.05 2.95 -3.53
N GLY A 238 -29.40 2.44 -4.57
CA GLY A 238 -28.57 3.23 -5.50
C GLY A 238 -27.31 3.83 -4.87
N LYS A 239 -26.87 3.32 -3.71
CA LYS A 239 -25.66 3.80 -3.01
C LYS A 239 -24.41 3.24 -3.67
N GLN A 240 -23.35 4.04 -3.74
CA GLN A 240 -22.10 3.61 -4.36
C GLN A 240 -21.40 2.54 -3.51
N ILE A 241 -20.98 1.45 -4.15
CA ILE A 241 -20.18 0.39 -3.53
C ILE A 241 -18.85 0.28 -4.28
N ILE A 242 -17.75 0.28 -3.56
CA ILE A 242 -16.41 0.03 -4.09
C ILE A 242 -15.76 -1.07 -3.24
N VAL A 243 -15.20 -2.07 -3.90
CA VAL A 243 -14.51 -3.19 -3.27
C VAL A 243 -13.09 -3.29 -3.82
N CYS A 244 -12.10 -3.40 -2.96
CA CYS A 244 -10.71 -3.63 -3.34
C CYS A 244 -10.26 -5.03 -2.96
N SER A 245 -9.40 -5.63 -3.80
CA SER A 245 -8.91 -6.99 -3.63
C SER A 245 -7.46 -7.15 -4.11
N ASP A 246 -6.73 -8.09 -3.54
CA ASP A 246 -5.44 -8.52 -4.08
C ASP A 246 -5.56 -9.43 -5.33
N ARG A 247 -6.77 -9.91 -5.62
CA ARG A 247 -7.07 -10.87 -6.69
C ARG A 247 -8.43 -10.62 -7.35
N SER A 248 -8.64 -11.13 -8.55
CA SER A 248 -9.92 -10.93 -9.25
C SER A 248 -11.08 -11.65 -8.52
N PRO A 249 -12.36 -11.30 -8.77
CA PRO A 249 -13.48 -12.00 -8.15
C PRO A 249 -13.47 -13.51 -8.38
N LYS A 250 -12.99 -13.96 -9.55
CA LYS A 250 -12.91 -15.40 -9.89
C LYS A 250 -11.82 -16.15 -9.11
N GLU A 251 -10.81 -15.43 -8.61
CA GLU A 251 -9.67 -16.00 -7.88
C GLU A 251 -9.84 -15.95 -6.35
N LEU A 252 -10.93 -15.34 -5.87
CA LEU A 252 -11.31 -15.33 -4.46
C LEU A 252 -11.80 -16.71 -4.02
N LYS A 253 -10.85 -17.55 -3.60
CA LYS A 253 -11.14 -18.84 -2.95
C LYS A 253 -11.85 -18.65 -1.63
N ASP A 254 -12.65 -19.66 -1.23
CA ASP A 254 -13.39 -19.70 0.04
C ASP A 254 -14.38 -18.54 0.23
N PHE A 255 -14.88 -17.99 -0.86
CA PHE A 255 -16.02 -17.07 -0.91
C PHE A 255 -17.28 -17.79 -1.36
N GLN A 256 -18.43 -17.36 -0.82
CA GLN A 256 -19.73 -17.83 -1.31
C GLN A 256 -20.00 -17.30 -2.73
N ASP A 257 -20.45 -18.18 -3.63
CA ASP A 257 -20.72 -17.84 -5.04
C ASP A 257 -21.62 -16.63 -5.24
N ARG A 258 -22.63 -16.48 -4.37
CA ARG A 258 -23.54 -15.32 -4.40
C ARG A 258 -22.83 -14.00 -4.15
N VAL A 259 -21.77 -13.98 -3.33
CA VAL A 259 -20.97 -12.78 -3.07
C VAL A 259 -20.09 -12.47 -4.28
N ILE A 260 -19.47 -13.50 -4.87
CA ILE A 260 -18.68 -13.36 -6.09
C ILE A 260 -19.53 -12.82 -7.25
N SER A 261 -20.74 -13.35 -7.42
CA SER A 261 -21.69 -12.86 -8.42
C SER A 261 -22.01 -11.37 -8.24
N ARG A 262 -22.09 -10.87 -6.99
CA ARG A 262 -22.28 -9.44 -6.73
C ARG A 262 -21.08 -8.62 -7.14
N PHE A 263 -19.86 -9.08 -6.85
CA PHE A 263 -18.65 -8.38 -7.26
C PHE A 263 -18.50 -8.30 -8.78
N GLN A 264 -19.06 -9.27 -9.51
CA GLN A 264 -18.97 -9.34 -10.98
C GLN A 264 -20.08 -8.58 -11.72
N MET A 265 -21.16 -8.20 -11.05
CA MET A 265 -22.33 -7.58 -11.73
C MET A 265 -22.09 -6.13 -12.16
N GLY A 266 -21.04 -5.49 -11.64
CA GLY A 266 -20.66 -4.12 -11.94
C GLY A 266 -19.39 -4.01 -12.79
N VAL A 267 -18.59 -2.98 -12.54
CA VAL A 267 -17.35 -2.73 -13.29
C VAL A 267 -16.16 -3.32 -12.53
N VAL A 268 -15.41 -4.19 -13.19
CA VAL A 268 -14.18 -4.78 -12.66
C VAL A 268 -12.97 -4.09 -13.30
N ALA A 269 -12.14 -3.45 -12.50
CA ALA A 269 -10.94 -2.74 -12.93
C ALA A 269 -9.67 -3.40 -12.37
N GLN A 270 -8.74 -3.75 -13.25
CA GLN A 270 -7.43 -4.26 -12.87
C GLN A 270 -6.39 -3.14 -12.86
N ILE A 271 -5.61 -3.03 -11.80
CA ILE A 271 -4.34 -2.29 -11.82
C ILE A 271 -3.23 -3.31 -12.10
N LYS A 272 -2.49 -3.09 -13.19
CA LYS A 272 -1.42 -3.98 -13.66
C LYS A 272 -0.08 -3.61 -13.01
N THR A 273 0.95 -4.39 -13.28
CA THR A 273 2.33 -4.07 -12.88
C THR A 273 2.83 -2.86 -13.68
N PRO A 274 3.42 -1.85 -13.02
CA PRO A 274 3.97 -0.68 -13.69
C PRO A 274 5.21 -1.03 -14.52
N SER A 275 5.44 -0.28 -15.61
CA SER A 275 6.70 -0.32 -16.36
C SER A 275 7.84 0.34 -15.57
N GLN A 276 9.09 0.12 -15.96
CA GLN A 276 10.24 0.80 -15.35
C GLN A 276 10.12 2.33 -15.45
N GLU A 277 9.60 2.83 -16.57
CA GLU A 277 9.37 4.28 -16.75
C GLU A 277 8.28 4.80 -15.80
N ALA A 278 7.18 4.04 -15.62
CA ALA A 278 6.17 4.38 -14.63
C ALA A 278 6.71 4.34 -13.20
N MET A 279 7.57 3.35 -12.88
CA MET A 279 8.26 3.26 -11.59
C MET A 279 9.17 4.46 -11.36
N TYR A 280 9.90 4.91 -12.38
CA TYR A 280 10.70 6.14 -12.31
C TYR A 280 9.84 7.37 -12.01
N LYS A 281 8.73 7.57 -12.75
CA LYS A 281 7.79 8.68 -12.50
C LYS A 281 7.24 8.67 -11.08
N ILE A 282 6.92 7.48 -10.56
CA ILE A 282 6.47 7.33 -9.17
C ILE A 282 7.58 7.66 -8.17
N ALA A 283 8.80 7.19 -8.40
CA ALA A 283 9.95 7.51 -7.56
C ALA A 283 10.22 9.01 -7.52
N LYS A 284 10.22 9.66 -8.70
CA LYS A 284 10.39 11.10 -8.83
C LYS A 284 9.30 11.86 -8.07
N LYS A 285 8.04 11.47 -8.24
CA LYS A 285 6.91 12.08 -7.52
C LYS A 285 7.06 11.99 -6.00
N VAL A 286 7.59 10.89 -5.48
CA VAL A 286 7.88 10.76 -4.03
C VAL A 286 8.96 11.72 -3.58
N VAL A 287 10.04 11.88 -4.35
CA VAL A 287 11.11 12.85 -4.07
C VAL A 287 10.57 14.27 -4.06
N ASP A 288 9.75 14.63 -5.06
CA ASP A 288 9.14 15.95 -5.18
C ASP A 288 8.18 16.24 -4.02
N ASP A 289 7.33 15.27 -3.65
CA ASP A 289 6.36 15.41 -2.56
C ASP A 289 7.07 15.59 -1.19
N GLU A 290 8.25 14.97 -1.01
CA GLU A 290 9.08 15.12 0.19
C GLU A 290 10.04 16.32 0.12
N LYS A 291 9.99 17.11 -0.98
CA LYS A 291 10.88 18.26 -1.23
C LYS A 291 12.37 17.91 -1.12
N ALA A 292 12.71 16.68 -1.49
CA ALA A 292 14.08 16.20 -1.49
C ALA A 292 14.72 16.37 -2.87
N ASP A 293 16.03 16.21 -2.93
CA ASP A 293 16.77 16.16 -4.18
C ASP A 293 17.48 14.82 -4.30
N ILE A 294 17.21 14.05 -5.35
CA ILE A 294 17.93 12.82 -5.67
C ILE A 294 18.19 12.85 -7.18
N ASP A 295 19.42 12.51 -7.56
CA ASP A 295 19.84 12.43 -8.95
C ASP A 295 18.94 11.47 -9.77
N ASP A 296 18.54 11.91 -10.97
CA ASP A 296 17.65 11.14 -11.84
C ASP A 296 18.28 9.81 -12.27
N GLY A 297 19.60 9.74 -12.43
CA GLY A 297 20.33 8.50 -12.71
C GLY A 297 20.17 7.48 -11.58
N ILE A 298 20.21 7.93 -10.32
CA ILE A 298 19.92 7.08 -9.16
C ILE A 298 18.46 6.61 -9.15
N LEU A 299 17.50 7.52 -9.40
CA LEU A 299 16.08 7.15 -9.43
C LEU A 299 15.76 6.14 -10.54
N ARG A 300 16.34 6.33 -11.72
CA ARG A 300 16.23 5.38 -12.84
C ARG A 300 16.87 4.04 -12.49
N TYR A 301 18.03 4.05 -11.85
CA TYR A 301 18.67 2.83 -11.36
C TYR A 301 17.76 2.08 -10.39
N VAL A 302 17.21 2.75 -9.38
CA VAL A 302 16.28 2.13 -8.42
C VAL A 302 15.03 1.62 -9.12
N ALA A 303 14.41 2.41 -10.01
CA ALA A 303 13.21 2.01 -10.74
C ALA A 303 13.42 0.78 -11.63
N ALA A 304 14.61 0.63 -12.22
CA ALA A 304 14.95 -0.49 -13.08
C ALA A 304 15.25 -1.79 -12.31
N HIS A 305 15.79 -1.68 -11.08
CA HIS A 305 16.32 -2.81 -10.33
C HIS A 305 15.57 -3.11 -9.02
N ILE A 306 14.43 -2.47 -8.74
CA ILE A 306 13.66 -2.77 -7.53
C ILE A 306 12.82 -4.03 -7.70
N ARG A 307 12.85 -4.92 -6.70
CA ARG A 307 11.96 -6.08 -6.65
C ARG A 307 10.56 -5.65 -6.25
N GLY A 308 9.58 -5.99 -7.09
CA GLY A 308 8.18 -6.09 -6.67
C GLY A 308 7.34 -4.83 -6.83
N SER A 309 6.74 -4.35 -5.74
CA SER A 309 5.59 -3.44 -5.76
C SER A 309 5.97 -1.96 -5.60
N ILE A 310 5.03 -1.07 -5.96
CA ILE A 310 5.17 0.38 -5.73
C ILE A 310 5.42 0.69 -4.25
N ARG A 311 4.88 -0.10 -3.31
CA ARG A 311 5.15 0.05 -1.87
C ARG A 311 6.64 -0.09 -1.55
N ILE A 312 7.32 -1.09 -2.13
CA ILE A 312 8.74 -1.34 -1.91
C ILE A 312 9.55 -0.18 -2.50
N LEU A 313 9.20 0.27 -3.71
CA LEU A 313 9.81 1.45 -4.34
C LEU A 313 9.70 2.69 -3.46
N LYS A 314 8.49 3.03 -2.98
CA LYS A 314 8.29 4.18 -2.09
C LYS A 314 9.17 4.07 -0.84
N GLY A 315 9.21 2.90 -0.20
CA GLY A 315 10.07 2.66 0.97
C GLY A 315 11.56 2.84 0.67
N ALA A 316 12.03 2.35 -0.49
CA ALA A 316 13.41 2.52 -0.91
C ALA A 316 13.77 3.99 -1.16
N VAL A 317 12.91 4.74 -1.86
CA VAL A 317 13.12 6.17 -2.11
C VAL A 317 13.16 6.96 -0.81
N ILE A 318 12.21 6.73 0.11
CA ILE A 318 12.22 7.37 1.44
C ILE A 318 13.51 7.06 2.22
N LYS A 319 13.99 5.81 2.14
CA LYS A 319 15.27 5.42 2.78
C LYS A 319 16.46 6.18 2.20
N LEU A 320 16.48 6.39 0.87
CA LEU A 320 17.52 7.18 0.22
C LEU A 320 17.44 8.66 0.59
N ILE A 321 16.23 9.25 0.63
CA ILE A 321 16.01 10.63 1.07
C ILE A 321 16.55 10.82 2.50
N ALA A 322 16.20 9.92 3.42
CA ALA A 322 16.66 9.97 4.80
C ALA A 322 18.20 9.87 4.88
N TYR A 323 18.81 8.95 4.11
CA TYR A 323 20.26 8.81 4.06
C TYR A 323 20.95 10.08 3.54
N LYS A 324 20.46 10.63 2.42
CA LYS A 324 21.00 11.87 1.83
C LYS A 324 20.94 13.03 2.83
N SER A 325 19.81 13.15 3.54
CA SER A 325 19.64 14.19 4.56
C SER A 325 20.61 14.06 5.74
N MET A 326 21.09 12.84 6.06
CA MET A 326 21.99 12.60 7.19
C MET A 326 23.48 12.66 6.80
N TYR A 327 23.83 12.18 5.61
CA TYR A 327 25.22 11.97 5.20
C TYR A 327 25.65 12.77 3.96
N GLY A 328 24.72 13.51 3.34
CA GLY A 328 25.00 14.40 2.21
C GLY A 328 24.94 13.70 0.85
N GLU A 329 26.02 13.03 0.44
CA GLU A 329 26.13 12.53 -0.94
C GLU A 329 25.55 11.12 -1.12
N LEU A 330 24.90 10.91 -2.27
CA LEU A 330 24.44 9.61 -2.74
C LEU A 330 25.11 9.31 -4.08
N ASN A 331 25.62 8.09 -4.22
CA ASN A 331 26.07 7.52 -5.48
C ASN A 331 25.54 6.09 -5.64
N ILE A 332 25.66 5.52 -6.84
CA ILE A 332 25.12 4.18 -7.13
C ILE A 332 25.71 3.10 -6.21
N SER A 333 26.99 3.20 -5.82
CA SER A 333 27.63 2.24 -4.92
C SER A 333 26.99 2.26 -3.52
N ILE A 334 26.71 3.45 -2.99
CA ILE A 334 26.00 3.64 -1.72
C ILE A 334 24.55 3.14 -1.84
N VAL A 335 23.87 3.42 -2.95
CA VAL A 335 22.50 2.94 -3.18
C VAL A 335 22.44 1.41 -3.16
N LYS A 336 23.39 0.73 -3.82
CA LYS A 336 23.51 -0.73 -3.81
C LYS A 336 23.74 -1.29 -2.40
N SER A 337 24.52 -0.60 -1.56
CA SER A 337 24.74 -1.05 -0.19
C SER A 337 23.50 -0.85 0.71
N ILE A 338 22.82 0.29 0.58
CA ILE A 338 21.63 0.64 1.37
C ILE A 338 20.42 -0.23 1.01
N LEU A 339 20.26 -0.55 -0.28
CA LEU A 339 19.07 -1.22 -0.83
C LEU A 339 19.31 -2.68 -1.21
N ARG A 340 20.38 -3.31 -0.68
CA ARG A 340 20.76 -4.70 -1.00
C ARG A 340 19.61 -5.70 -0.90
N ASP A 341 18.73 -5.55 0.09
CA ASP A 341 17.65 -6.51 0.35
C ASP A 341 16.45 -6.34 -0.61
N VAL A 342 16.33 -5.19 -1.27
CA VAL A 342 15.17 -4.85 -2.11
C VAL A 342 15.52 -4.73 -3.60
N LEU A 343 16.80 -4.61 -3.95
CA LEU A 343 17.24 -4.62 -5.34
C LEU A 343 17.35 -6.05 -5.88
N THR A 344 16.94 -6.24 -7.13
CA THR A 344 17.41 -7.35 -7.95
C THR A 344 18.88 -7.11 -8.24
N GLU A 345 19.74 -8.03 -7.83
CA GLU A 345 21.11 -8.03 -8.32
C GLU A 345 21.08 -8.06 -9.86
N ASP A 346 21.90 -7.19 -10.47
CA ASP A 346 22.23 -7.17 -11.90
C ASP A 346 22.90 -8.49 -12.31
N THR A 347 22.10 -9.56 -12.34
CA THR A 347 22.54 -10.89 -12.75
C THR A 347 22.17 -11.14 -14.20
N SER A 348 21.33 -10.31 -14.82
CA SER A 348 20.73 -10.64 -16.12
C SER A 348 21.72 -10.69 -17.29
N THR A 349 22.77 -9.88 -17.35
CA THR A 349 23.70 -9.91 -18.49
C THR A 349 24.95 -10.75 -18.23
N SER A 350 25.46 -10.76 -17.00
CA SER A 350 26.64 -11.57 -16.65
C SER A 350 26.27 -13.05 -16.43
N SER A 351 25.15 -13.35 -15.76
CA SER A 351 24.77 -14.75 -15.48
C SER A 351 24.34 -15.53 -16.73
N GLU A 352 23.73 -14.88 -17.74
CA GLU A 352 23.33 -15.56 -18.98
C GLU A 352 24.55 -16.10 -19.74
N GLY A 353 25.61 -15.30 -19.85
CA GLY A 353 26.89 -15.71 -20.44
C GLY A 353 27.58 -16.79 -19.62
N ASP A 354 27.69 -16.58 -18.30
CA ASP A 354 28.32 -17.51 -17.37
C ASP A 354 27.63 -18.89 -17.34
N ILE A 355 26.29 -18.92 -17.45
CA ILE A 355 25.52 -20.17 -17.55
C ILE A 355 25.93 -20.95 -18.78
N VAL A 356 25.97 -20.29 -19.95
CA VAL A 356 26.34 -20.97 -21.19
C VAL A 356 27.80 -21.41 -21.15
N ASP A 357 28.70 -20.62 -20.57
CA ASP A 357 30.13 -20.91 -20.52
C ASP A 357 30.46 -22.09 -19.58
N VAL A 358 29.84 -22.15 -18.40
CA VAL A 358 29.99 -23.29 -17.48
C VAL A 358 29.43 -24.57 -18.11
N ILE A 359 28.25 -24.50 -18.72
CA ILE A 359 27.62 -25.66 -19.36
C ILE A 359 28.41 -26.10 -20.60
N ALA A 360 28.92 -25.17 -21.42
CA ALA A 360 29.78 -25.47 -22.55
C ALA A 360 31.01 -26.26 -22.10
N LYS A 361 31.65 -25.83 -21.01
CA LYS A 361 32.80 -26.52 -20.41
C LYS A 361 32.43 -27.92 -19.90
N THR A 362 31.31 -28.07 -19.18
CA THR A 362 30.89 -29.38 -18.66
C THR A 362 30.59 -30.38 -19.77
N PHE A 363 29.95 -29.93 -20.85
CA PHE A 363 29.57 -30.77 -21.98
C PHE A 363 30.66 -30.86 -23.07
N LYS A 364 31.83 -30.23 -22.88
CA LYS A 364 32.94 -30.19 -23.86
C LYS A 364 32.47 -29.70 -25.25
N THR A 365 31.67 -28.64 -25.25
CA THR A 365 31.18 -27.95 -26.45
C THR A 365 31.55 -26.47 -26.37
N THR A 366 31.31 -25.70 -27.43
CA THR A 366 31.57 -24.25 -27.43
C THR A 366 30.28 -23.46 -27.19
N LYS A 367 30.42 -22.22 -26.71
CA LYS A 367 29.31 -21.28 -26.57
C LYS A 367 28.58 -21.07 -27.91
N ASP A 368 29.34 -20.91 -28.98
CA ASP A 368 28.81 -20.70 -30.32
C ASP A 368 28.03 -21.93 -30.81
N ASP A 369 28.50 -23.15 -30.54
CA ASP A 369 27.77 -24.37 -30.90
C ASP A 369 26.43 -24.48 -30.15
N ILE A 370 26.41 -24.14 -28.86
CA ILE A 370 25.20 -24.12 -28.04
C ILE A 370 24.20 -23.08 -28.56
N LEU A 371 24.67 -21.88 -28.91
CA LEU A 371 23.82 -20.80 -29.44
C LEU A 371 23.41 -21.02 -30.90
N SER A 372 24.17 -21.81 -31.65
CA SER A 372 23.89 -22.17 -33.03
C SER A 372 22.75 -23.19 -33.17
N GLY A 373 22.36 -23.47 -34.42
CA GLY A 373 21.43 -24.53 -34.78
C GLY A 373 22.01 -25.96 -34.74
N SER A 374 23.22 -26.20 -34.19
CA SER A 374 23.85 -27.53 -34.21
C SER A 374 22.93 -28.62 -33.64
N ARG A 375 22.85 -29.74 -34.37
CA ARG A 375 21.98 -30.88 -34.10
C ARG A 375 22.72 -32.07 -33.47
N ASP A 376 24.02 -31.93 -33.20
CA ASP A 376 24.73 -32.99 -32.51
C ASP A 376 24.09 -33.25 -31.13
N ARG A 377 24.08 -34.52 -30.72
CA ARG A 377 23.32 -34.97 -29.55
C ARG A 377 23.80 -34.31 -28.26
N ASN A 378 25.08 -33.99 -28.18
CA ASN A 378 25.73 -33.48 -26.98
C ASN A 378 25.45 -31.97 -26.80
N THR A 379 25.63 -31.17 -27.84
CA THR A 379 25.29 -29.74 -27.88
C THR A 379 23.79 -29.52 -27.76
N SER A 380 22.97 -30.39 -28.36
CA SER A 380 21.51 -30.32 -28.18
C SER A 380 21.12 -30.53 -26.71
N LEU A 381 21.75 -31.48 -26.02
CA LEU A 381 21.52 -31.70 -24.60
C LEU A 381 22.05 -30.53 -23.76
N ALA A 382 23.25 -30.03 -24.03
CA ALA A 382 23.83 -28.86 -23.35
C ALA A 382 22.90 -27.64 -23.47
N ARG A 383 22.37 -27.37 -24.67
CA ARG A 383 21.41 -26.29 -24.94
C ARG A 383 20.11 -26.45 -24.13
N GLN A 384 19.56 -27.66 -24.07
CA GLN A 384 18.36 -27.94 -23.27
C GLN A 384 18.63 -27.72 -21.77
N VAL A 385 19.82 -28.07 -21.29
CA VAL A 385 20.24 -27.81 -19.91
C VAL A 385 20.39 -26.32 -19.64
N CYS A 386 20.96 -25.52 -20.56
CA CYS A 386 21.00 -24.06 -20.44
C CYS A 386 19.59 -23.47 -20.30
N MET A 387 18.67 -23.87 -21.19
CA MET A 387 17.27 -23.41 -21.15
C MET A 387 16.58 -23.80 -19.83
N TYR A 388 16.84 -25.00 -19.32
CA TYR A 388 16.32 -25.45 -18.03
C TYR A 388 16.82 -24.56 -16.88
N PHE A 389 18.13 -24.31 -16.77
CA PHE A 389 18.66 -23.45 -15.71
C PHE A 389 18.11 -22.03 -15.81
N MET A 390 18.15 -21.42 -16.99
CA MET A 390 17.66 -20.06 -17.21
C MET A 390 16.18 -19.90 -16.81
N VAL A 391 15.31 -20.85 -17.16
CA VAL A 391 13.88 -20.79 -16.81
C VAL A 391 13.60 -21.19 -15.35
N LYS A 392 14.16 -22.31 -14.88
CA LYS A 392 13.77 -22.93 -13.61
C LYS A 392 14.57 -22.46 -12.40
N LYS A 393 15.81 -22.03 -12.61
CA LYS A 393 16.72 -21.60 -11.54
C LYS A 393 16.90 -20.09 -11.51
N TYR A 394 16.94 -19.45 -12.67
CA TYR A 394 17.15 -18.01 -12.79
C TYR A 394 15.89 -17.22 -13.15
N GLY A 395 14.76 -17.89 -13.36
CA GLY A 395 13.44 -17.25 -13.49
C GLY A 395 13.21 -16.47 -14.78
N LEU A 396 14.03 -16.69 -15.83
CA LEU A 396 13.84 -16.05 -17.12
C LEU A 396 12.54 -16.54 -17.78
N SER A 397 11.86 -15.63 -18.47
CA SER A 397 10.70 -16.01 -19.28
C SER A 397 11.13 -16.89 -20.44
N THR A 398 10.29 -17.85 -20.80
CA THR A 398 10.44 -18.72 -21.98
C THR A 398 10.53 -17.94 -23.29
N ARG A 399 9.99 -16.72 -23.35
CA ARG A 399 10.16 -15.81 -24.49
C ARG A 399 11.58 -15.27 -24.56
N LYS A 400 12.10 -14.75 -23.44
CA LYS A 400 13.48 -14.24 -23.34
C LYS A 400 14.51 -15.32 -23.65
N VAL A 401 14.32 -16.53 -23.12
CA VAL A 401 15.16 -17.69 -23.45
C VAL A 401 15.04 -18.07 -24.92
N GLY A 402 13.85 -17.95 -25.52
CA GLY A 402 13.64 -18.15 -26.95
C GLY A 402 14.44 -17.18 -27.81
N GLU A 403 14.53 -15.91 -27.42
CA GLU A 403 15.37 -14.90 -28.09
C GLU A 403 16.86 -15.27 -28.03
N ILE A 404 17.35 -15.68 -26.86
CA ILE A 404 18.77 -16.02 -26.63
C ILE A 404 19.21 -17.19 -27.53
N PHE A 405 18.38 -18.23 -27.66
CA PHE A 405 18.73 -19.45 -28.41
C PHE A 405 18.12 -19.50 -29.82
N ASN A 406 17.50 -18.41 -30.29
CA ASN A 406 16.74 -18.35 -31.54
C ASN A 406 15.74 -19.52 -31.69
N LYS A 407 14.94 -19.76 -30.64
CA LYS A 407 13.93 -20.83 -30.55
C LYS A 407 12.54 -20.27 -30.26
N THR A 408 11.52 -20.96 -30.75
CA THR A 408 10.13 -20.62 -30.44
C THR A 408 9.79 -20.95 -28.98
N HIS A 409 8.89 -20.17 -28.39
CA HIS A 409 8.41 -20.37 -27.02
C HIS A 409 7.96 -21.81 -26.71
N PRO A 410 7.19 -22.51 -27.58
CA PRO A 410 6.85 -23.92 -27.37
C PRO A 410 8.07 -24.86 -27.37
N SER A 411 9.10 -24.56 -28.18
CA SER A 411 10.33 -25.35 -28.21
C SER A 411 11.08 -25.27 -26.88
N VAL A 412 11.15 -24.08 -26.28
CA VAL A 412 11.79 -23.89 -24.96
C VAL A 412 11.04 -24.67 -23.88
N ILE A 413 9.70 -24.62 -23.87
CA ILE A 413 8.88 -25.40 -22.92
C ILE A 413 9.15 -26.91 -23.05
N ASN A 414 9.19 -27.41 -24.28
CA ASN A 414 9.46 -28.84 -24.53
C ASN A 414 10.86 -29.25 -24.07
N SER A 415 11.87 -28.40 -24.30
CA SER A 415 13.23 -28.61 -23.81
C SER A 415 13.29 -28.67 -22.28
N VAL A 416 12.64 -27.73 -21.58
CA VAL A 416 12.58 -27.72 -20.11
C VAL A 416 11.91 -28.98 -19.57
N LYS A 417 10.76 -29.38 -20.13
CA LYS A 417 10.04 -30.61 -19.73
C LYS A 417 10.86 -31.88 -19.97
N SER A 418 11.64 -31.91 -21.05
CA SER A 418 12.52 -33.05 -21.35
C SER A 418 13.60 -33.22 -20.28
N ILE A 419 14.18 -32.11 -19.79
CA ILE A 419 15.17 -32.13 -18.72
C ILE A 419 14.55 -32.53 -17.39
N GLU A 420 13.35 -32.02 -17.06
CA GLU A 420 12.60 -32.41 -15.86
C GLU A 420 12.31 -33.92 -15.85
N LYS A 421 11.84 -34.47 -16.97
CA LYS A 421 11.61 -35.91 -17.10
C LYS A 421 12.90 -36.72 -16.96
N LYS A 422 14.03 -36.24 -17.48
CA LYS A 422 15.33 -36.91 -17.30
C LYS A 422 15.80 -36.89 -15.86
N LEU A 423 15.60 -35.79 -15.14
CA LEU A 423 15.93 -35.66 -13.72
C LEU A 423 15.19 -36.68 -12.84
N GLU A 424 13.94 -37.00 -13.18
CA GLU A 424 13.13 -37.99 -12.47
C GLU A 424 13.60 -39.44 -12.72
N ASN A 425 14.09 -39.73 -13.92
CA ASN A 425 14.37 -41.09 -14.37
C ASN A 425 15.85 -41.50 -14.30
N GLU A 426 16.78 -40.54 -14.31
CA GLU A 426 18.23 -40.80 -14.41
C GLU A 426 18.98 -40.18 -13.21
N LYS A 427 19.35 -41.02 -12.22
CA LYS A 427 20.09 -40.57 -11.02
C LYS A 427 21.44 -39.92 -11.34
N ASP A 428 22.17 -40.46 -12.30
CA ASP A 428 23.48 -39.92 -12.71
C ASP A 428 23.34 -38.54 -13.36
N PHE A 429 22.27 -38.32 -14.11
CA PHE A 429 21.96 -37.02 -14.71
C PHE A 429 21.60 -35.98 -13.63
N ALA A 430 20.89 -36.38 -12.57
CA ALA A 430 20.63 -35.51 -11.43
C ALA A 430 21.91 -35.11 -10.67
N LEU A 431 22.88 -36.01 -10.55
CA LEU A 431 24.19 -35.70 -9.96
C LEU A 431 24.97 -34.71 -10.84
N LEU A 432 24.95 -34.88 -12.16
CA LEU A 432 25.56 -33.97 -13.12
C LEU A 432 24.94 -32.56 -13.05
N LEU A 433 23.61 -32.45 -13.01
CA LEU A 433 22.96 -31.13 -12.88
C LEU A 433 23.31 -30.45 -11.55
N ARG A 434 23.44 -31.21 -10.45
CA ARG A 434 23.90 -30.66 -9.16
C ARG A 434 25.35 -30.18 -9.19
N SER A 435 26.24 -30.84 -9.94
CA SER A 435 27.63 -30.37 -10.06
C SER A 435 27.70 -29.08 -10.87
N ILE A 436 26.93 -28.98 -11.97
CA ILE A 436 26.79 -27.75 -12.75
C ILE A 436 26.23 -26.62 -11.87
N GLU A 437 25.18 -26.89 -11.09
CA GLU A 437 24.59 -25.90 -10.18
C GLU A 437 25.60 -25.37 -9.15
N LYS A 438 26.45 -26.25 -8.59
CA LYS A 438 27.53 -25.85 -7.68
C LYS A 438 28.63 -25.03 -8.37
N GLU A 439 28.97 -25.34 -9.62
CA GLU A 439 29.96 -24.55 -10.38
C GLU A 439 29.42 -23.18 -10.76
N LEU A 440 28.15 -23.09 -11.15
CA LEU A 440 27.47 -21.83 -11.39
C LEU A 440 27.48 -20.94 -10.15
N GLN A 441 27.17 -21.50 -8.97
CA GLN A 441 27.25 -20.77 -7.69
C GLN A 441 28.66 -20.25 -7.37
N LYS A 442 29.71 -20.98 -7.75
CA LYS A 442 31.11 -20.56 -7.55
C LYS A 442 31.57 -19.50 -8.55
N SER A 443 31.09 -19.56 -9.80
CA SER A 443 31.40 -18.54 -10.82
C SER A 443 30.80 -17.18 -10.46
N VAL A 444 29.58 -17.17 -9.91
CA VAL A 444 28.93 -15.97 -9.38
C VAL A 444 29.68 -15.40 -8.16
N GLY A 445 30.34 -16.26 -7.36
CA GLY A 445 31.19 -15.85 -6.23
C GLY A 445 32.58 -15.32 -6.59
N LYS A 446 33.07 -15.51 -7.83
CA LYS A 446 34.40 -15.06 -8.29
C LYS A 446 34.40 -13.71 -9.01
N ALA A 447 33.24 -13.15 -9.33
CA ALA A 447 33.13 -11.77 -9.83
C ALA A 447 33.36 -10.71 -8.72
N TYR A 448 33.71 -11.14 -7.50
CA TYR A 448 33.92 -10.33 -6.29
C TYR A 448 35.25 -10.62 -5.58
N SER A 449 36.29 -11.05 -6.31
CA SER A 449 37.67 -11.03 -5.82
C SER A 449 38.51 -10.05 -6.62
#